data_AF-A0A7V4AAF7-F1
#
_entry.id   AF-A0A7V4AAF7-F1
#
_cell.length_a   1.000
_cell.length_b   1.000
_cell.length_c   1.000
_cell.angle_alpha   90.00
_cell.angle_beta   90.00
_cell.angle_gamma   90.00
#
_symmetry.space_group_name_H-M   'P 1'
#
loop_
_entity.id
_entity.type
_entity.pdbx_description
1 polymer ?
#
loop_
_entity_poly.entity_id
_entity_poly.type
_entity_poly.pdbx_seq_one_letter_code
_entity_poly.pdbx_strand_id
1 'polypeptide(L)'
;MLYGTFQAMGDGMYDKNLSIFNGRYPYYVEVEPDEEIKTLKNASRIFKKLKISWKSILSDEGAKILKLLLEGKIEEDNFPNNINLEDELFRPPIFSTTLWNYPKQSYGDTPKGNNKYPGVTPAFIIYNLLYRYTEPGDLVCDPMAGSGTTIDVCKEERRKVIAFDIVPVRKDIIQADARNLPLKDESVDLIHKKFTKNKLITK
;
A
#
# COMPACT_ATOMS: atom_id res chain seq x y z
N MET A 1 -7.03 -0.99 24.21
CA MET A 1 -5.83 -1.25 25.03
C MET A 1 -4.65 -1.40 24.09
N LEU A 2 -3.46 -0.96 24.52
CA LEU A 2 -2.20 -1.15 23.80
C LEU A 2 -1.32 -2.03 24.69
N TYR A 3 -0.74 -3.10 24.14
CA TYR A 3 -0.14 -4.21 24.89
C TYR A 3 1.40 -4.31 24.80
N GLY A 4 2.06 -3.42 24.06
CA GLY A 4 3.51 -3.48 23.84
C GLY A 4 3.89 -3.78 22.39
N THR A 5 5.19 -4.01 22.18
CA THR A 5 5.78 -4.49 20.92
C THR A 5 5.87 -6.01 20.94
N PHE A 6 5.63 -6.64 19.80
CA PHE A 6 5.70 -8.07 19.63
C PHE A 6 6.61 -8.39 18.45
N GLN A 7 7.41 -9.45 18.59
CA GLN A 7 8.22 -10.00 17.51
C GLN A 7 7.48 -11.19 16.89
N ALA A 8 7.50 -11.27 15.55
CA ALA A 8 6.96 -12.43 14.85
C ALA A 8 7.92 -13.61 14.98
N MET A 9 7.39 -14.77 15.39
CA MET A 9 8.18 -16.00 15.60
C MET A 9 8.49 -16.76 14.30
N GLY A 10 7.92 -16.32 13.19
CA GLY A 10 8.12 -16.94 11.89
C GLY A 10 7.15 -16.41 10.84
N ASP A 11 7.03 -17.18 9.77
CA ASP A 11 6.12 -16.89 8.65
C ASP A 11 4.65 -17.11 9.02
N GLY A 12 3.75 -16.58 8.18
CA GLY A 12 2.31 -16.80 8.31
C GLY A 12 1.94 -18.27 8.15
N MET A 13 1.16 -18.78 9.10
CA MET A 13 0.61 -20.13 9.13
C MET A 13 -0.86 -20.15 8.71
N TYR A 14 -1.34 -21.31 8.26
CA TYR A 14 -2.75 -21.58 7.95
C TYR A 14 -3.26 -22.73 8.82
N ASP A 15 -4.37 -22.49 9.53
CA ASP A 15 -5.14 -23.51 10.22
C ASP A 15 -6.64 -23.31 9.98
N LYS A 16 -7.25 -24.27 9.27
CA LYS A 16 -8.69 -24.29 8.96
C LYS A 16 -9.57 -24.46 10.19
N ASN A 17 -9.03 -25.01 11.29
CA ASN A 17 -9.74 -25.26 12.53
C ASN A 17 -9.54 -24.15 13.57
N LEU A 18 -8.81 -23.09 13.22
CA LEU A 18 -8.51 -21.99 14.11
C LEU A 18 -9.80 -21.30 14.58
N SER A 19 -10.04 -21.30 15.89
CA SER A 19 -11.26 -20.74 16.48
C SER A 19 -11.22 -19.21 16.66
N ILE A 20 -10.05 -18.59 16.44
CA ILE A 20 -9.85 -17.15 16.56
C ILE A 20 -10.79 -16.42 15.60
N PHE A 21 -11.39 -15.31 16.06
CA PHE A 21 -12.39 -14.53 15.32
C PHE A 21 -13.57 -15.38 14.80
N ASN A 22 -14.01 -16.38 15.58
CA ASN A 22 -15.10 -17.30 15.23
C ASN A 22 -14.85 -18.03 13.90
N GLY A 23 -13.59 -18.40 13.62
CA GLY A 23 -13.21 -19.15 12.43
C GLY A 23 -13.20 -18.37 11.11
N ARG A 24 -13.34 -17.03 11.16
CA ARG A 24 -13.37 -16.19 9.95
C ARG A 24 -12.00 -16.02 9.29
N TYR A 25 -10.92 -16.14 10.06
CA TYR A 25 -9.56 -15.89 9.60
C TYR A 25 -8.68 -17.11 9.93
N PRO A 26 -8.48 -18.02 8.97
CA PRO A 26 -7.70 -19.24 9.18
C PRO A 26 -6.19 -19.02 9.02
N TYR A 27 -5.73 -17.77 8.92
CA TYR A 27 -4.32 -17.42 8.79
C TYR A 27 -3.86 -16.65 10.02
N TYR A 28 -2.68 -16.97 10.54
CA TYR A 28 -2.12 -16.34 11.74
C TYR A 28 -0.59 -16.31 11.70
N VAL A 29 0.00 -15.49 12.57
CA VAL A 29 1.44 -15.47 12.85
C VAL A 29 1.58 -15.57 14.36
N GLU A 30 2.40 -16.50 14.84
CA GLU A 30 2.74 -16.54 16.26
C GLU A 30 3.68 -15.38 16.58
N VAL A 31 3.44 -14.73 17.71
CA VAL A 31 4.22 -13.58 18.15
C VAL A 31 4.64 -13.76 19.60
N GLU A 32 5.87 -13.35 19.92
CA GLU A 32 6.34 -13.24 21.29
C GLU A 32 6.43 -11.76 21.70
N PRO A 33 6.10 -11.42 22.95
CA PRO A 33 6.28 -10.05 23.41
C PRO A 33 7.78 -9.77 23.53
N ASP A 34 8.20 -8.60 23.01
CA ASP A 34 9.60 -8.15 23.05
C ASP A 34 10.07 -7.90 24.51
N GLU A 35 9.12 -7.58 25.40
CA GLU A 35 9.32 -7.29 26.83
C GLU A 35 8.07 -7.72 27.63
N GLU A 36 7.98 -7.35 28.91
CA GLU A 36 6.77 -7.56 29.71
C GLU A 36 5.55 -6.82 29.09
N ILE A 37 4.42 -7.53 28.96
CA ILE A 37 3.18 -6.98 28.40
C ILE A 37 2.66 -5.85 29.29
N LYS A 38 2.75 -4.62 28.80
CA LYS A 38 2.28 -3.41 29.48
C LYS A 38 0.97 -2.94 28.87
N THR A 39 0.02 -2.56 29.72
CA THR A 39 -1.29 -2.06 29.27
C THR A 39 -1.38 -0.55 29.46
N LEU A 40 -1.57 0.18 28.36
CA LEU A 40 -1.94 1.59 28.41
C LEU A 40 -3.46 1.76 28.53
N LYS A 41 -3.92 2.22 29.69
CA LYS A 41 -5.31 2.66 29.89
C LYS A 41 -5.55 3.93 29.08
N ASN A 42 -6.79 4.17 28.62
CA ASN A 42 -7.15 5.34 27.81
C ASN A 42 -6.45 5.50 26.44
N ALA A 43 -5.85 4.43 25.88
CA ALA A 43 -5.16 4.46 24.58
C ALA A 43 -5.95 5.16 23.45
N SER A 44 -7.28 5.01 23.41
CA SER A 44 -8.14 5.69 22.42
C SER A 44 -8.06 7.22 22.53
N ARG A 45 -8.07 7.78 23.75
CA ARG A 45 -7.94 9.23 23.99
C ARG A 45 -6.58 9.74 23.54
N ILE A 46 -5.54 8.98 23.83
CA ILE A 46 -4.16 9.30 23.48
C ILE A 46 -3.98 9.30 21.95
N PHE A 47 -4.40 8.24 21.26
CA PHE A 47 -4.31 8.18 19.80
C PHE A 47 -5.11 9.30 19.14
N LYS A 48 -6.26 9.68 19.70
CA LYS A 48 -7.02 10.85 19.21
C LYS A 48 -6.25 12.16 19.40
N LYS A 49 -5.58 12.39 20.55
CA LYS A 49 -4.71 13.56 20.78
C LYS A 49 -3.54 13.59 19.77
N LEU A 50 -2.94 12.42 19.53
CA LEU A 50 -1.81 12.24 18.61
C LEU A 50 -2.23 12.21 17.12
N LYS A 51 -3.53 12.27 16.83
CA LYS A 51 -4.09 12.13 15.47
C LYS A 51 -3.71 10.83 14.76
N ILE A 52 -3.38 9.77 15.52
CA ILE A 52 -3.06 8.44 15.00
C ILE A 52 -4.34 7.64 14.79
N SER A 53 -4.47 7.01 13.63
CA SER A 53 -5.54 6.07 13.30
C SER A 53 -4.99 4.65 13.15
N TRP A 54 -5.87 3.65 13.10
CA TRP A 54 -5.47 2.26 12.80
C TRP A 54 -4.87 2.07 11.39
N LYS A 55 -5.05 3.06 10.50
CA LYS A 55 -4.46 3.08 9.15
C LYS A 55 -3.12 3.82 9.09
N SER A 56 -2.78 4.52 10.17
CA SER A 56 -1.56 5.32 10.25
C SER A 56 -0.39 4.36 10.30
N ILE A 57 0.59 4.60 9.43
CA ILE A 57 1.87 3.90 9.47
C ILE A 57 2.79 4.78 10.28
N LEU A 58 3.35 4.25 11.35
CA LEU A 58 4.20 5.03 12.24
C LEU A 58 5.60 5.16 11.64
N SER A 59 6.20 6.35 11.81
CA SER A 59 7.63 6.52 11.61
C SER A 59 8.41 5.80 12.72
N ASP A 60 9.71 5.60 12.52
CA ASP A 60 10.59 5.05 13.58
C ASP A 60 10.52 5.88 14.87
N GLU A 61 10.41 7.20 14.74
CA GLU A 61 10.26 8.11 15.87
C GLU A 61 8.88 7.97 16.52
N GLY A 62 7.80 7.87 15.73
CA GLY A 62 6.45 7.62 16.22
C GLY A 62 6.33 6.30 16.98
N ALA A 63 6.94 5.23 16.47
CA ALA A 63 7.00 3.94 17.14
C ALA A 63 7.75 4.03 18.47
N LYS A 64 8.91 4.71 18.51
CA LYS A 64 9.68 4.94 19.75
C LYS A 64 8.88 5.69 20.80
N ILE A 65 8.15 6.73 20.42
CA ILE A 65 7.34 7.52 21.36
C ILE A 65 6.19 6.69 21.93
N LEU A 66 5.51 5.90 21.12
CA LEU A 66 4.48 5.00 21.64
C LEU A 66 5.08 3.95 22.58
N LYS A 67 6.30 3.46 22.31
CA LYS A 67 7.03 2.57 23.22
C LYS A 67 7.36 3.26 24.55
N LEU A 68 7.89 4.49 24.53
CA LEU A 68 8.20 5.26 25.74
C LEU A 68 6.95 5.58 26.58
N LEU A 69 5.82 5.86 25.93
CA LEU A 69 4.53 6.07 26.57
C LEU A 69 4.03 4.78 27.25
N LEU A 70 4.14 3.64 26.57
CA LEU A 70 3.83 2.33 27.14
C LEU A 70 4.70 2.00 28.34
N GLU A 71 5.96 2.41 28.33
CA GLU A 71 6.90 2.23 29.44
C GLU A 71 6.70 3.23 30.59
N GLY A 72 5.77 4.19 30.46
CA GLY A 72 5.54 5.23 31.46
C GLY A 72 6.70 6.24 31.58
N LYS A 73 7.59 6.29 30.59
CA LYS A 73 8.73 7.24 30.57
C LYS A 73 8.35 8.62 30.07
N ILE A 74 7.20 8.75 29.40
CA ILE A 74 6.63 10.00 28.92
C ILE A 74 5.17 10.08 29.36
N GLU A 75 4.76 11.25 29.85
CA GLU A 75 3.37 11.54 30.20
C GLU A 75 2.56 12.03 28.99
N GLU A 76 1.24 11.79 29.00
CA GLU A 76 0.33 12.13 27.90
C GLU A 76 0.29 13.63 27.53
N ASP A 77 0.79 14.50 28.41
CA ASP A 77 0.74 15.96 28.23
C ASP A 77 2.11 16.55 27.82
N ASN A 78 3.16 15.74 27.77
CA ASN A 78 4.53 16.16 27.41
C ASN A 78 4.94 15.73 25.99
N PHE A 79 3.99 15.57 25.07
CA PHE A 79 4.34 15.27 23.68
C PHE A 79 4.94 16.52 23.01
N PRO A 80 6.11 16.41 22.37
CA PRO A 80 6.65 17.48 21.54
C PRO A 80 5.63 17.90 20.46
N ASN A 81 5.43 19.21 20.30
CA ASN A 81 4.41 19.76 19.40
C ASN A 81 4.67 19.51 17.88
N ASN A 82 5.80 18.90 17.51
CA ASN A 82 6.27 18.77 16.12
C ASN A 82 6.80 17.37 15.75
N ILE A 83 6.40 16.30 16.44
CA ILE A 83 6.81 14.95 16.02
C ILE A 83 6.06 14.54 14.77
N ASN A 84 6.79 14.12 13.74
CA ASN A 84 6.20 13.41 12.62
C ASN A 84 5.94 11.95 13.02
N LEU A 85 4.75 11.70 13.58
CA LEU A 85 4.36 10.37 14.08
C LEU A 85 4.06 9.38 12.96
N GLU A 86 3.63 9.89 11.80
CA GLU A 86 3.32 9.06 10.64
C GLU A 86 4.49 9.04 9.66
N ASP A 87 4.71 7.89 9.05
CA ASP A 87 5.55 7.80 7.86
C ASP A 87 4.72 8.22 6.64
N GLU A 88 4.77 9.50 6.31
CA GLU A 88 4.12 10.05 5.11
C GLU A 88 4.78 9.56 3.82
N LEU A 89 6.07 9.19 3.89
CA LEU A 89 6.86 8.74 2.75
C LEU A 89 6.93 7.20 2.66
N PHE A 90 6.08 6.51 3.43
CA PHE A 90 6.09 5.06 3.51
C PHE A 90 6.14 4.42 2.14
N ARG A 91 7.20 3.65 1.89
CA ARG A 91 7.31 2.77 0.74
C ARG A 91 6.95 1.36 1.19
N PRO A 92 5.97 0.71 0.53
CA PRO A 92 5.55 -0.62 0.92
C PRO A 92 6.70 -1.63 0.71
N PRO A 93 6.77 -2.68 1.55
CA PRO A 93 7.58 -3.83 1.21
C PRO A 93 7.02 -4.50 -0.06
N ILE A 94 7.89 -5.20 -0.79
CA ILE A 94 7.46 -6.05 -1.90
C ILE A 94 6.81 -7.29 -1.32
N PHE A 95 5.51 -7.41 -1.50
CA PHE A 95 4.76 -8.57 -1.02
C PHE A 95 4.98 -9.73 -1.99
N SER A 96 5.49 -10.86 -1.48
CA SER A 96 5.72 -12.11 -2.22
C SER A 96 4.46 -12.98 -2.38
N THR A 97 3.47 -12.80 -1.51
CA THR A 97 2.20 -13.54 -1.51
C THR A 97 1.26 -13.08 -2.62
N THR A 98 0.11 -13.75 -2.78
CA THR A 98 -0.95 -13.38 -3.75
C THR A 98 -2.01 -12.44 -3.18
N LEU A 99 -1.97 -12.15 -1.87
CA LEU A 99 -2.88 -11.23 -1.19
C LEU A 99 -2.13 -9.97 -0.77
N TRP A 100 -2.46 -8.83 -1.39
CA TRP A 100 -1.82 -7.55 -1.09
C TRP A 100 -2.83 -6.62 -0.42
N ASN A 101 -2.58 -6.28 0.84
CA ASN A 101 -3.43 -5.39 1.63
C ASN A 101 -2.67 -4.09 1.94
N TYR A 102 -3.05 -3.00 1.29
CA TYR A 102 -2.42 -1.69 1.45
C TYR A 102 -3.36 -0.73 2.20
N PRO A 103 -2.87 0.06 3.16
CA PRO A 103 -3.72 0.92 3.99
C PRO A 103 -4.16 2.21 3.28
N LYS A 104 -3.43 2.62 2.23
CA LYS A 104 -3.66 3.81 1.43
C LYS A 104 -3.74 3.43 -0.06
N GLN A 105 -4.19 4.37 -0.89
CA GLN A 105 -4.24 4.17 -2.34
C GLN A 105 -2.91 4.51 -3.04
N SER A 106 -2.13 5.42 -2.45
CA SER A 106 -0.86 5.92 -3.00
C SER A 106 0.25 5.86 -1.95
N TYR A 107 1.50 5.85 -2.42
CA TYR A 107 2.73 5.95 -1.63
C TYR A 107 3.66 7.02 -2.22
N GLY A 108 4.72 7.32 -1.46
CA GLY A 108 5.81 8.19 -1.88
C GLY A 108 5.46 9.66 -1.91
N ASP A 109 6.37 10.45 -2.48
CA ASP A 109 6.41 11.90 -2.33
C ASP A 109 5.41 12.63 -3.25
N THR A 110 4.99 11.97 -4.33
CA THR A 110 4.12 12.55 -5.36
C THR A 110 2.77 11.85 -5.45
N PRO A 111 1.66 12.56 -5.69
CA PRO A 111 0.37 11.93 -5.99
C PRO A 111 0.45 11.03 -7.22
N LYS A 112 -0.19 9.85 -7.15
CA LYS A 112 -0.25 8.90 -8.27
C LYS A 112 -1.67 8.88 -8.87
N GLY A 113 -1.78 9.31 -10.12
CA GLY A 113 -3.06 9.47 -10.80
C GLY A 113 -3.97 10.51 -10.13
N ASN A 114 -5.25 10.47 -10.49
CA ASN A 114 -6.30 11.29 -9.86
C ASN A 114 -7.21 10.40 -9.03
N ASN A 115 -7.25 10.62 -7.70
CA ASN A 115 -8.07 9.84 -6.77
C ASN A 115 -9.59 9.99 -7.00
N LYS A 116 -10.03 11.02 -7.72
CA LYS A 116 -11.43 11.22 -8.13
C LYS A 116 -11.78 10.49 -9.44
N TYR A 117 -10.81 9.91 -10.14
CA TYR A 117 -11.07 9.20 -11.39
C TYR A 117 -11.73 7.84 -11.12
N PRO A 118 -12.86 7.51 -11.77
CA PRO A 118 -13.52 6.23 -11.58
C PRO A 118 -12.61 5.05 -11.90
N GLY A 119 -12.49 4.09 -10.98
CA GLY A 119 -11.66 2.91 -11.17
C GLY A 119 -10.15 3.18 -11.16
N VAL A 120 -9.73 4.30 -10.57
CA VAL A 120 -8.31 4.61 -10.35
C VAL A 120 -7.60 3.45 -9.65
N THR A 121 -6.49 3.01 -10.24
CA THR A 121 -5.73 1.87 -9.72
C THR A 121 -4.92 2.31 -8.50
N PRO A 122 -4.94 1.54 -7.40
CA PRO A 122 -4.03 1.76 -6.29
C PRO A 122 -2.57 1.64 -6.75
N ALA A 123 -1.76 2.66 -6.46
CA ALA A 123 -0.36 2.75 -6.90
C ALA A 123 0.48 1.56 -6.42
N PHE A 124 0.13 1.05 -5.24
CA PHE A 124 0.79 -0.09 -4.61
C PHE A 124 0.76 -1.38 -5.45
N ILE A 125 -0.32 -1.61 -6.21
CA ILE A 125 -0.41 -2.78 -7.11
C ILE A 125 0.64 -2.65 -8.20
N ILE A 126 0.75 -1.46 -8.79
CA ILE A 126 1.68 -1.20 -9.89
C ILE A 126 3.12 -1.28 -9.37
N TYR A 127 3.42 -0.67 -8.21
CA TYR A 127 4.73 -0.77 -7.56
C TYR A 127 5.17 -2.23 -7.37
N ASN A 128 4.31 -3.08 -6.82
CA ASN A 128 4.65 -4.48 -6.60
C ASN A 128 4.89 -5.23 -7.92
N LEU A 129 4.13 -4.92 -8.97
CA LEU A 129 4.34 -5.50 -10.31
C LEU A 129 5.66 -5.03 -10.93
N LEU A 130 6.01 -3.74 -10.82
CA LEU A 130 7.25 -3.21 -11.38
C LEU A 130 8.46 -3.91 -10.77
N TYR A 131 8.55 -4.00 -9.46
CA TYR A 131 9.69 -4.65 -8.78
C TYR A 131 9.75 -6.17 -8.96
N ARG A 132 8.65 -6.80 -9.40
CA ARG A 132 8.64 -8.26 -9.66
C ARG A 132 9.03 -8.62 -11.08
N TYR A 133 8.74 -7.75 -12.05
CA TYR A 133 8.79 -8.11 -13.47
C TYR A 133 9.62 -7.15 -14.32
N THR A 134 10.18 -6.09 -13.74
CA THR A 134 10.97 -5.09 -14.48
C THR A 134 12.12 -4.55 -13.64
N GLU A 135 13.17 -4.11 -14.32
CA GLU A 135 14.28 -3.35 -13.76
C GLU A 135 14.16 -1.84 -14.09
N PRO A 136 14.88 -0.96 -13.37
CA PRO A 136 15.01 0.43 -13.75
C PRO A 136 15.50 0.58 -15.20
N GLY A 137 14.83 1.41 -15.99
CA GLY A 137 15.13 1.65 -17.41
C GLY A 137 14.27 0.86 -18.41
N ASP A 138 13.60 -0.20 -17.94
CA ASP A 138 12.65 -1.00 -18.73
C ASP A 138 11.41 -0.17 -19.14
N LEU A 139 10.78 -0.56 -20.24
CA LEU A 139 9.61 0.07 -20.82
C LEU A 139 8.31 -0.65 -20.43
N VAL A 140 7.48 0.06 -19.68
CA VAL A 140 6.15 -0.39 -19.26
C VAL A 140 5.08 0.21 -20.17
N CYS A 141 4.14 -0.62 -20.61
CA CYS A 141 2.95 -0.19 -21.34
C CYS A 141 1.69 -0.30 -20.47
N ASP A 142 0.91 0.78 -20.38
CA ASP A 142 -0.46 0.74 -19.87
C ASP A 142 -1.44 1.10 -20.99
N PRO A 143 -2.19 0.12 -21.55
CA PRO A 143 -3.11 0.37 -22.65
C PRO A 143 -4.46 0.96 -22.22
N MET A 144 -4.69 1.12 -20.91
CA MET A 144 -5.93 1.64 -20.30
C MET A 144 -5.56 2.53 -19.11
N ALA A 145 -4.76 3.56 -19.40
CA ALA A 145 -4.06 4.38 -18.42
C ALA A 145 -5.01 5.12 -17.47
N GLY A 146 -6.23 5.45 -17.91
CA GLY A 146 -7.20 6.22 -17.14
C GLY A 146 -6.59 7.54 -16.67
N SER A 147 -6.53 7.75 -15.34
CA SER A 147 -5.90 8.95 -14.77
C SER A 147 -4.37 8.92 -14.72
N GLY A 148 -3.72 7.84 -15.18
CA GLY A 148 -2.27 7.77 -15.35
C GLY A 148 -1.48 7.31 -14.13
N THR A 149 -2.08 6.54 -13.20
CA THR A 149 -1.34 6.00 -12.04
C THR A 149 -0.06 5.26 -12.46
N THR A 150 -0.11 4.47 -13.53
CA THR A 150 1.06 3.72 -14.04
C THR A 150 2.18 4.64 -14.49
N ILE A 151 1.85 5.77 -15.11
CA ILE A 151 2.84 6.77 -15.53
C ILE A 151 3.58 7.30 -14.31
N ASP A 152 2.83 7.71 -13.30
CA ASP A 152 3.40 8.37 -12.12
C ASP A 152 4.25 7.39 -11.29
N VAL A 153 3.80 6.13 -11.17
CA VAL A 153 4.57 5.07 -10.50
C VAL A 153 5.83 4.72 -11.29
N CYS A 154 5.75 4.56 -12.62
CA CYS A 154 6.93 4.25 -13.44
C CYS A 154 7.97 5.37 -13.35
N LYS A 155 7.55 6.64 -13.41
CA LYS A 155 8.46 7.79 -13.30
C LYS A 155 9.21 7.79 -11.96
N GLU A 156 8.50 7.58 -10.85
CA GLU A 156 9.12 7.56 -9.52
C GLU A 156 10.05 6.36 -9.33
N GLU A 157 9.65 5.18 -9.83
CA GLU A 157 10.44 3.95 -9.75
C GLU A 157 11.43 3.78 -10.92
N ARG A 158 11.67 4.84 -11.70
CA ARG A 158 12.69 4.90 -12.77
C ARG A 158 12.49 3.88 -13.90
N ARG A 159 11.25 3.57 -14.25
CA ARG A 159 10.88 2.84 -15.48
C ARG A 159 10.47 3.84 -16.57
N LYS A 160 10.75 3.50 -17.83
CA LYS A 160 10.15 4.18 -18.97
C LYS A 160 8.69 3.74 -19.08
N VAL A 161 7.83 4.60 -19.59
CA VAL A 161 6.41 4.30 -19.70
C VAL A 161 5.84 4.85 -20.99
N ILE A 162 5.00 4.04 -21.63
CA ILE A 162 4.07 4.46 -22.67
C ILE A 162 2.65 4.12 -22.23
N ALA A 163 1.76 5.09 -22.35
CA ALA A 163 0.42 5.00 -21.81
C ALA A 163 -0.59 5.36 -22.88
N PHE A 164 -1.63 4.53 -23.01
CA PHE A 164 -2.73 4.74 -23.92
C PHE A 164 -4.05 4.75 -23.17
N ASP A 165 -5.01 5.47 -23.72
CA ASP A 165 -6.41 5.36 -23.33
C ASP A 165 -7.31 5.70 -24.51
N ILE A 166 -8.54 5.18 -24.50
CA ILE A 166 -9.52 5.50 -25.54
C ILE A 166 -10.01 6.95 -25.41
N VAL A 167 -10.05 7.48 -24.19
CA VAL A 167 -10.38 8.89 -23.89
C VAL A 167 -9.31 9.45 -22.92
N PRO A 168 -8.16 9.91 -23.43
CA PRO A 168 -7.10 10.46 -22.60
C PRO A 168 -7.57 11.67 -21.79
N VAL A 169 -7.25 11.68 -20.49
CA VAL A 169 -7.52 12.82 -19.59
C VAL A 169 -6.25 13.61 -19.24
N ARG A 170 -5.10 13.20 -19.77
CA ARG A 170 -3.79 13.84 -19.59
C ARG A 170 -3.05 13.90 -20.93
N LYS A 171 -2.14 14.88 -21.04
CA LYS A 171 -1.31 15.10 -22.24
C LYS A 171 -0.26 14.01 -22.47
N ASP A 172 0.17 13.34 -21.41
CA ASP A 172 1.14 12.25 -21.43
C ASP A 172 0.49 10.86 -21.63
N ILE A 173 -0.80 10.83 -22.00
CA ILE A 173 -1.53 9.64 -22.42
C ILE A 173 -1.88 9.79 -23.90
N ILE A 174 -1.52 8.78 -24.70
CA ILE A 174 -1.77 8.76 -26.14
C ILE A 174 -3.15 8.17 -26.40
N GLN A 175 -3.94 8.79 -27.29
CA GLN A 175 -5.24 8.22 -27.65
C GLN A 175 -5.05 6.96 -28.51
N ALA A 176 -5.51 5.81 -28.04
CA ALA A 176 -5.54 4.56 -28.82
C ALA A 176 -6.58 3.58 -28.30
N ASP A 177 -6.97 2.63 -29.15
CA ASP A 177 -7.78 1.49 -28.74
C ASP A 177 -6.86 0.36 -28.24
N ALA A 178 -7.07 -0.12 -27.02
CA ALA A 178 -6.30 -1.21 -26.44
C ALA A 178 -6.35 -2.52 -27.25
N ARG A 179 -7.31 -2.66 -28.17
CA ARG A 179 -7.43 -3.79 -29.11
C ARG A 179 -6.51 -3.65 -30.33
N ASN A 180 -6.01 -2.44 -30.62
CA ASN A 180 -5.17 -2.14 -31.77
C ASN A 180 -4.17 -1.03 -31.40
N LEU A 181 -3.18 -1.38 -30.58
CA LEU A 181 -2.16 -0.44 -30.11
C LEU A 181 -1.13 -0.16 -31.21
N PRO A 182 -0.65 1.08 -31.37
CA PRO A 182 0.39 1.44 -32.34
C PRO A 182 1.79 1.07 -31.81
N LEU A 183 1.96 -0.18 -31.40
CA LEU A 183 3.22 -0.74 -30.91
C LEU A 183 3.66 -1.89 -31.80
N LYS A 184 4.97 -2.10 -31.89
CA LYS A 184 5.52 -3.31 -32.50
C LYS A 184 5.37 -4.47 -31.52
N ASP A 185 5.28 -5.69 -32.03
CA ASP A 185 5.33 -6.87 -31.18
C ASP A 185 6.65 -6.91 -30.39
N GLU A 186 6.59 -7.44 -29.17
CA GLU A 186 7.75 -7.61 -28.27
C GLU A 186 8.54 -6.31 -28.00
N SER A 187 7.89 -5.14 -28.10
CA SER A 187 8.54 -3.85 -27.95
C SER A 187 8.54 -3.27 -26.52
N VAL A 188 7.98 -3.99 -25.54
CA VAL A 188 7.82 -3.54 -24.15
C VAL A 188 8.09 -4.68 -23.18
N ASP A 189 8.62 -4.37 -22.00
CA ASP A 189 9.05 -5.34 -20.99
C ASP A 189 7.90 -5.78 -20.08
N LEU A 190 6.91 -4.91 -19.86
CA LEU A 190 5.71 -5.22 -19.09
C LEU A 190 4.48 -4.52 -19.66
N ILE A 191 3.37 -5.25 -19.77
CA ILE A 191 2.05 -4.68 -20.06
C ILE A 191 1.22 -4.71 -18.77
N HIS A 192 0.95 -3.53 -18.20
CA HIS A 192 0.01 -3.40 -17.09
C HIS A 192 -1.42 -3.34 -17.64
N LYS A 193 -2.16 -4.45 -17.55
CA LYS A 193 -3.56 -4.52 -18.00
C LYS A 193 -4.52 -4.71 -16.84
N LYS A 194 -5.63 -3.97 -16.88
CA LYS A 194 -6.74 -4.12 -15.95
C LYS A 194 -7.82 -4.96 -16.62
N PHE A 195 -8.25 -6.02 -15.95
CA PHE A 195 -9.39 -6.82 -16.39
C PHE A 195 -10.57 -6.58 -15.46
N THR A 196 -11.63 -5.98 -15.97
CA THR A 196 -12.95 -6.03 -15.33
C THR A 196 -13.69 -7.26 -15.85
N LYS A 197 -14.02 -8.21 -14.95
CA LYS A 197 -15.03 -9.22 -15.23
C LYS A 197 -16.38 -8.51 -15.32
N ASN A 198 -16.78 -8.09 -16.51
CA ASN A 198 -18.19 -7.79 -16.74
C ASN A 198 -18.94 -9.13 -16.75
N LYS A 199 -19.79 -9.30 -15.75
CA LYS A 199 -20.80 -10.35 -15.70
C LYS A 199 -21.60 -10.25 -17.00
N LEU A 200 -21.47 -11.24 -17.88
CA LEU A 200 -22.39 -11.39 -19.02
C LEU A 200 -23.79 -11.54 -18.41
N ILE A 201 -24.58 -10.47 -18.48
CA ILE A 201 -26.04 -10.59 -18.37
C ILE A 201 -26.43 -11.26 -19.67
N THR A 202 -26.58 -12.58 -19.62
CA THR A 202 -27.26 -13.34 -20.66
C THR A 202 -28.68 -12.78 -20.75
N LYS A 203 -29.00 -12.21 -21.91
CA LYS A 203 -30.40 -12.09 -22.35
C LYS A 203 -30.93 -13.47 -22.69
#